data_AF-A0A6H2NGP8-F1
#
_entry.id   AF-A0A6H2NGP8-F1
#
_cell.length_a   1.000
_cell.length_b   1.000
_cell.length_c   1.000
_cell.angle_alpha   90.00
_cell.angle_beta   90.00
_cell.angle_gamma   90.00
#
_symmetry.space_group_name_H-M   'P 1'
#
loop_
_entity.id
_entity.type
_entity.pdbx_description
1 polymer ?
#
loop_
_entity_poly.entity_id
_entity_poly.type
_entity_poly.pdbx_seq_one_letter_code
_entity_poly.pdbx_strand_id
1 'polypeptide(L)'
;MAIRWSPLVPSPFWSEVASDWLQARLSTGFDTSLTRLLGPIWRSGTSGNDFLLGSFGHDVLRGGPGDDILLGVGGHNQLFGEAGNDLLIGGLGRDRLDGGPGRNWLIGGPGADRFVLRADGRFDTIFDFQVGRDRLLLEGGLTPTQMVINQQGANTEIRYLGQSEPAAVLLNVEASQLQTDSFLTRGLLPNFDQLVIFGDSLSDPGNLFGLTNFFPPSPPYFEGKFSNGAIWVDYLAESLSLAPDSIQNLAIGGATTGRDNGLDPLLTELTGIEWQLPGLLDQLDSYVAGLGGKSANANGLYVVWAGANDLFNLPSDPEVIPGFLANSVQNVVSTIGTLASVGADSFLVPKLPNLGLLPRSLQADVSEQASFLSHLFNTSLADALETLAPVLNIDLVLVDLFAVTTEITQQPQDFGFTNVTDPLLGQLPSLADPGFLWWDQQHPTTQAHSLLSEYFQTQLFDAGYLRHSDDELPIPTLAEPVLAGATPTIPPPADPLDLASVAALDTSSPLYSASLSTSGIA
;
A
#
# COMPACT_ATOMS: atom_id res chain seq x y z
N MET A 1 -6.24 38.75 -16.89
CA MET A 1 -7.15 38.42 -15.76
C MET A 1 -6.27 37.82 -14.68
N ALA A 2 -5.97 38.56 -13.62
CA ALA A 2 -5.00 38.14 -12.59
C ALA A 2 -5.71 37.19 -11.60
N ILE A 3 -5.22 35.96 -11.51
CA ILE A 3 -5.63 35.00 -10.46
C ILE A 3 -5.06 35.55 -9.14
N ARG A 4 -5.93 35.98 -8.22
CA ARG A 4 -5.53 36.32 -6.85
C ARG A 4 -5.54 35.03 -6.03
N TRP A 5 -4.36 34.62 -5.56
CA TRP A 5 -4.19 33.52 -4.61
C TRP A 5 -4.56 34.00 -3.19
N SER A 6 -5.29 33.18 -2.45
CA SER A 6 -5.72 33.42 -1.06
C SER A 6 -4.56 33.22 -0.08
N PRO A 7 -4.48 33.92 1.08
CA PRO A 7 -3.30 33.90 1.94
C PRO A 7 -3.40 32.75 2.96
N LEU A 8 -3.03 31.54 2.56
CA LEU A 8 -2.94 30.39 3.47
C LEU A 8 -1.63 29.58 3.32
N VAL A 9 -0.57 30.20 2.78
CA VAL A 9 0.76 29.56 2.60
C VAL A 9 1.83 30.42 3.29
N PRO A 10 2.79 29.84 4.04
CA PRO A 10 3.84 30.61 4.69
C PRO A 10 4.69 31.39 3.68
N SER A 11 4.98 32.66 4.01
CA SER A 11 5.57 33.65 3.09
C SER A 11 7.02 33.47 2.65
N PRO A 12 7.90 32.61 3.23
CA PRO A 12 9.25 32.44 2.69
C PRO A 12 9.27 31.72 1.32
N PHE A 13 8.38 30.75 1.12
CA PHE A 13 8.36 29.88 -0.06
C PHE A 13 8.03 30.66 -1.35
N TRP A 14 7.02 31.52 -1.32
CA TRP A 14 6.66 32.34 -2.49
C TRP A 14 7.73 33.37 -2.88
N SER A 15 8.55 33.84 -1.92
CA SER A 15 9.59 34.83 -2.24
C SER A 15 10.77 34.23 -3.00
N GLU A 16 11.16 33.00 -2.69
CA GLU A 16 12.18 32.25 -3.45
C GLU A 16 11.62 31.74 -4.79
N VAL A 17 10.42 31.17 -4.78
CA VAL A 17 9.74 30.69 -6.00
C VAL A 17 9.56 31.80 -7.02
N ALA A 18 9.14 33.01 -6.61
CA ALA A 18 8.96 34.13 -7.54
C ALA A 18 10.29 34.70 -8.07
N SER A 19 11.37 34.68 -7.28
CA SER A 19 12.69 35.13 -7.73
C SER A 19 13.32 34.17 -8.73
N ASP A 20 13.19 32.87 -8.50
CA ASP A 20 13.73 31.84 -9.40
C ASP A 20 12.88 31.71 -10.66
N TRP A 21 11.56 31.88 -10.56
CA TRP A 21 10.64 31.96 -11.71
C TRP A 21 10.99 33.11 -12.66
N LEU A 22 11.43 34.27 -12.13
CA LEU A 22 11.86 35.40 -12.95
C LEU A 22 13.27 35.19 -13.53
N GLN A 23 14.18 34.54 -12.81
CA GLN A 23 15.55 34.29 -13.29
C GLN A 23 15.63 33.16 -14.34
N ALA A 24 14.90 32.05 -14.16
CA ALA A 24 14.87 30.94 -15.11
C ALA A 24 14.32 31.35 -16.49
N ARG A 25 13.40 32.32 -16.51
CA ARG A 25 12.81 32.87 -17.75
C ARG A 25 13.75 33.83 -18.49
N LEU A 26 14.78 34.36 -17.81
CA LEU A 26 15.76 35.26 -18.41
C LEU A 26 17.03 34.56 -18.89
N SER A 27 17.29 33.31 -18.44
CA SER A 27 18.52 32.56 -18.78
C SER A 27 18.36 31.52 -19.88
N THR A 28 17.14 31.04 -20.15
CA THR A 28 16.88 30.08 -21.24
C THR A 28 16.36 30.82 -22.47
N GLY A 29 17.25 31.03 -23.46
CA GLY A 29 16.84 31.53 -24.77
C GLY A 29 15.75 30.64 -25.36
N PHE A 30 14.73 31.24 -26.00
CA PHE A 30 13.69 30.50 -26.71
C PHE A 30 14.33 29.60 -27.78
N ASP A 31 14.51 28.31 -27.48
CA ASP A 31 14.92 27.32 -28.47
C ASP A 31 13.68 26.90 -29.28
N THR A 32 13.52 27.51 -30.45
CA THR A 32 12.24 27.71 -31.15
C THR A 32 11.94 26.62 -32.19
N SER A 33 11.86 25.35 -31.78
CA SER A 33 11.11 24.38 -32.60
C SER A 33 9.69 24.23 -32.07
N LEU A 34 8.68 24.47 -32.92
CA LEU A 34 7.25 24.24 -32.59
C LEU A 34 7.01 22.81 -32.06
N THR A 35 7.82 21.85 -32.50
CA THR A 35 7.85 20.46 -32.00
C THR A 35 8.26 20.32 -30.54
N ARG A 36 9.17 21.16 -30.02
CA ARG A 36 9.51 21.16 -28.58
C ARG A 36 8.46 21.88 -27.72
N LEU A 37 7.66 22.75 -28.34
CA LEU A 37 6.58 23.46 -27.66
C LEU A 37 5.28 22.64 -27.62
N LEU A 38 5.04 21.79 -28.63
CA LEU A 38 3.77 21.07 -28.82
C LEU A 38 3.88 19.54 -28.70
N GLY A 39 5.09 18.99 -28.74
CA GLY A 39 5.35 17.56 -28.68
C GLY A 39 5.84 17.10 -27.30
N PRO A 40 5.71 15.81 -27.00
CA PRO A 40 6.05 15.26 -25.68
C PRO A 40 7.53 15.48 -25.35
N ILE A 41 7.81 15.82 -24.10
CA ILE A 41 9.16 15.90 -23.56
C ILE A 41 9.35 14.93 -22.39
N TRP A 42 10.57 14.41 -22.30
CA TRP A 42 11.03 13.57 -21.20
C TRP A 42 12.19 14.32 -20.55
N ARG A 43 12.02 14.72 -19.29
CA ARG A 43 13.04 15.46 -18.54
C ARG A 43 13.21 14.88 -17.15
N SER A 44 14.47 14.84 -16.73
CA SER A 44 14.88 14.54 -15.36
C SER A 44 15.68 15.72 -14.84
N GLY A 45 15.43 16.11 -13.60
CA GLY A 45 16.26 17.04 -12.88
C GLY A 45 17.58 16.40 -12.44
N THR A 46 18.25 17.10 -11.54
CA THR A 46 19.55 16.79 -10.98
C THR A 46 19.37 16.18 -9.60
N SER A 47 20.34 16.37 -8.71
CA SER A 47 20.27 15.91 -7.31
C SER A 47 20.00 17.05 -6.33
N GLY A 48 19.58 18.21 -6.83
CA GLY A 48 19.24 19.37 -6.03
C GLY A 48 17.98 20.02 -6.58
N ASN A 49 17.57 21.13 -5.99
CA ASN A 49 16.31 21.77 -6.31
C ASN A 49 16.27 22.26 -7.76
N ASP A 50 15.32 21.75 -8.53
CA ASP A 50 15.17 21.96 -9.95
C ASP A 50 13.82 22.60 -10.32
N PHE A 51 13.83 23.34 -11.42
CA PHE A 51 12.61 23.84 -12.05
C PHE A 51 12.44 23.18 -13.42
N LEU A 52 11.43 22.33 -13.55
CA LEU A 52 11.12 21.60 -14.77
C LEU A 52 9.82 22.12 -15.39
N LEU A 53 9.96 22.66 -16.60
CA LEU A 53 8.84 23.13 -17.42
C LEU A 53 8.56 22.17 -18.57
N GLY A 54 7.33 21.69 -18.61
CA GLY A 54 6.70 20.94 -19.68
C GLY A 54 6.39 21.79 -20.93
N SER A 55 5.71 21.15 -21.86
CA SER A 55 5.27 21.61 -23.17
C SER A 55 3.74 21.56 -23.23
N PHE A 56 3.14 21.76 -24.40
CA PHE A 56 1.72 21.47 -24.61
C PHE A 56 1.44 20.01 -25.00
N GLY A 57 2.47 19.16 -25.02
CA GLY A 57 2.41 17.72 -25.34
C GLY A 57 2.25 16.84 -24.09
N HIS A 58 2.28 15.52 -24.27
CA HIS A 58 2.18 14.56 -23.16
C HIS A 58 3.56 14.31 -22.54
N ASP A 59 3.85 14.96 -21.42
CA ASP A 59 5.21 14.99 -20.89
C ASP A 59 5.43 14.02 -19.74
N VAL A 60 6.70 13.66 -19.54
CA VAL A 60 7.18 12.99 -18.34
C VAL A 60 8.27 13.84 -17.71
N LEU A 61 7.99 14.37 -16.52
CA LEU A 61 8.93 15.16 -15.74
C LEU A 61 9.25 14.41 -14.45
N ARG A 62 10.54 14.29 -14.14
CA ARG A 62 11.06 13.69 -12.92
C ARG A 62 11.94 14.71 -12.21
N GLY A 63 11.59 15.12 -11.00
CA GLY A 63 12.36 16.07 -10.19
C GLY A 63 13.74 15.51 -9.86
N GLY A 64 13.73 14.36 -9.19
CA GLY A 64 14.95 13.74 -8.68
C GLY A 64 15.01 13.93 -7.16
N PRO A 65 16.20 13.84 -6.57
CA PRO A 65 16.40 14.33 -5.21
C PRO A 65 16.42 15.87 -5.17
N GLY A 66 15.73 16.48 -4.22
CA GLY A 66 15.68 17.94 -4.05
C GLY A 66 14.26 18.43 -3.78
N ASP A 67 14.11 19.70 -3.40
CA ASP A 67 12.79 20.34 -3.37
C ASP A 67 12.51 20.94 -4.76
N ASP A 68 11.74 20.25 -5.59
CA ASP A 68 11.59 20.54 -7.02
C ASP A 68 10.27 21.23 -7.36
N ILE A 69 10.24 21.90 -8.52
CA ILE A 69 9.04 22.51 -9.09
C ILE A 69 8.82 21.94 -10.50
N LEU A 70 7.74 21.20 -10.68
CA LEU A 70 7.35 20.56 -11.94
C LEU A 70 6.06 21.19 -12.47
N LEU A 71 6.08 21.69 -13.71
CA LEU A 71 4.91 22.26 -14.38
C LEU A 71 4.65 21.58 -15.72
N GLY A 72 3.57 20.80 -15.83
CA GLY A 72 3.19 20.06 -17.05
C GLY A 72 2.59 20.92 -18.18
N VAL A 73 2.03 22.10 -17.87
CA VAL A 73 1.41 23.05 -18.82
C VAL A 73 0.18 22.51 -19.55
N GLY A 74 0.31 21.66 -20.56
CA GLY A 74 -0.81 21.06 -21.27
C GLY A 74 -0.54 19.60 -21.63
N GLY A 75 -1.56 18.88 -22.09
CA GLY A 75 -1.39 17.47 -22.47
C GLY A 75 -1.89 16.52 -21.38
N HIS A 76 -1.27 15.36 -21.24
CA HIS A 76 -1.61 14.35 -20.23
C HIS A 76 -0.27 13.94 -19.67
N ASN A 77 0.10 14.55 -18.56
CA ASN A 77 1.46 14.56 -18.07
C ASN A 77 1.63 13.53 -16.96
N GLN A 78 2.83 13.00 -16.83
CA GLN A 78 3.26 12.25 -15.66
C GLN A 78 4.33 13.08 -14.94
N LEU A 79 4.01 13.52 -13.74
CA LEU A 79 4.89 14.33 -12.90
C LEU A 79 5.29 13.49 -11.69
N PHE A 80 6.60 13.29 -11.53
CA PHE A 80 7.18 12.58 -10.41
C PHE A 80 8.12 13.54 -9.66
N GLY A 81 7.76 13.92 -8.44
CA GLY A 81 8.64 14.71 -7.57
C GLY A 81 9.90 13.92 -7.23
N GLU A 82 9.69 12.66 -6.84
CA GLU A 82 10.72 11.75 -6.33
C GLU A 82 11.07 12.11 -4.87
N ALA A 83 12.30 12.47 -4.52
CA ALA A 83 12.66 12.61 -3.11
C ALA A 83 12.81 14.07 -2.70
N GLY A 84 11.95 14.57 -1.82
CA GLY A 84 12.03 15.95 -1.31
C GLY A 84 10.65 16.56 -1.11
N ASN A 85 10.58 17.87 -0.89
CA ASN A 85 9.31 18.57 -0.74
C ASN A 85 8.96 19.30 -2.05
N ASP A 86 8.20 18.63 -2.90
CA ASP A 86 8.01 19.07 -4.28
C ASP A 86 6.72 19.86 -4.49
N LEU A 87 6.71 20.71 -5.51
CA LEU A 87 5.52 21.36 -6.05
C LEU A 87 5.26 20.82 -7.46
N LEU A 88 4.17 20.08 -7.62
CA LEU A 88 3.74 19.54 -8.92
C LEU A 88 2.45 20.23 -9.38
N ILE A 89 2.48 20.74 -10.60
CA ILE A 89 1.33 21.39 -11.27
C ILE A 89 1.08 20.69 -12.61
N GLY A 90 0.01 19.90 -12.70
CA GLY A 90 -0.36 19.13 -13.90
C GLY A 90 -0.61 20.03 -15.11
N GLY A 91 -1.57 20.95 -14.97
CA GLY A 91 -1.92 21.89 -16.02
C GLY A 91 -3.22 21.48 -16.72
N LEU A 92 -3.28 21.60 -18.04
CA LEU A 92 -4.46 21.19 -18.80
C LEU A 92 -4.38 19.71 -19.15
N GLY A 93 -5.49 19.00 -18.94
CA GLY A 93 -5.70 17.63 -19.37
C GLY A 93 -5.62 16.65 -18.20
N ARG A 94 -5.53 15.34 -18.48
CA ARG A 94 -5.56 14.30 -17.47
C ARG A 94 -4.14 13.99 -17.02
N ASP A 95 -3.77 14.48 -15.86
CA ASP A 95 -2.42 14.36 -15.36
C ASP A 95 -2.31 13.28 -14.27
N ARG A 96 -1.12 12.68 -14.14
CA ARG A 96 -0.73 11.81 -13.04
C ARG A 96 0.35 12.54 -12.23
N LEU A 97 0.07 12.76 -10.95
CA LEU A 97 0.98 13.42 -10.02
C LEU A 97 1.39 12.45 -8.93
N ASP A 98 2.68 12.13 -8.85
CA ASP A 98 3.30 11.39 -7.75
C ASP A 98 4.31 12.31 -7.06
N GLY A 99 3.97 12.79 -5.87
CA GLY A 99 4.87 13.62 -5.08
C GLY A 99 6.14 12.88 -4.66
N GLY A 100 6.07 11.54 -4.48
CA GLY A 100 7.15 10.78 -3.88
C GLY A 100 7.32 11.06 -2.37
N PRO A 101 8.36 10.49 -1.72
CA PRO A 101 8.61 10.73 -0.30
C PRO A 101 8.91 12.20 0.02
N GLY A 102 8.27 12.72 1.07
CA GLY A 102 8.43 14.10 1.54
C GLY A 102 7.09 14.82 1.66
N ARG A 103 7.12 16.15 1.86
CA ARG A 103 5.92 16.98 2.03
C ARG A 103 5.59 17.74 0.75
N ASN A 104 4.72 17.17 -0.08
CA ASN A 104 4.49 17.68 -1.43
C ASN A 104 3.24 18.54 -1.55
N TRP A 105 3.22 19.38 -2.59
CA TRP A 105 2.12 20.26 -2.96
C TRP A 105 1.68 19.88 -4.38
N LEU A 106 0.46 19.34 -4.50
CA LEU A 106 -0.04 18.80 -5.75
C LEU A 106 -1.25 19.62 -6.24
N ILE A 107 -1.17 20.10 -7.47
CA ILE A 107 -2.23 20.86 -8.16
C ILE A 107 -2.51 20.14 -9.49
N GLY A 108 -3.68 19.55 -9.64
CA GLY A 108 -4.05 18.84 -10.87
C GLY A 108 -4.31 19.81 -12.02
N GLY A 109 -5.18 20.79 -11.78
CA GLY A 109 -5.64 21.74 -12.78
C GLY A 109 -6.93 21.28 -13.49
N PRO A 110 -7.21 21.82 -14.69
CA PRO A 110 -8.36 21.40 -15.46
C PRO A 110 -8.16 20.02 -16.11
N GLY A 111 -8.89 19.02 -15.63
CA GLY A 111 -8.93 17.70 -16.26
C GLY A 111 -9.40 16.65 -15.28
N ALA A 112 -9.27 15.38 -15.64
CA ALA A 112 -9.56 14.28 -14.70
C ALA A 112 -8.23 13.71 -14.26
N ASP A 113 -7.78 14.12 -13.08
CA ASP A 113 -6.41 13.94 -12.62
C ASP A 113 -6.29 12.77 -11.65
N ARG A 114 -5.07 12.24 -11.54
CA ARG A 114 -4.72 11.16 -10.65
C ARG A 114 -3.62 11.61 -9.71
N PHE A 115 -3.89 11.53 -8.41
CA PHE A 115 -2.91 11.80 -7.36
C PHE A 115 -2.49 10.47 -6.75
N VAL A 116 -1.20 10.16 -6.83
CA VAL A 116 -0.66 8.88 -6.34
C VAL A 116 -0.53 8.91 -4.84
N LEU A 117 -1.05 7.87 -4.20
CA LEU A 117 -0.96 7.61 -2.78
C LEU A 117 -0.19 6.29 -2.58
N ARG A 118 0.81 6.31 -1.69
CA ARG A 118 1.64 5.14 -1.35
C ARG A 118 2.03 5.19 0.13
N ALA A 119 2.23 4.03 0.75
CA ALA A 119 2.64 3.89 2.15
C ALA A 119 4.15 4.13 2.37
N ASP A 120 4.76 5.10 1.68
CA ASP A 120 6.22 5.33 1.66
C ASP A 120 6.68 6.51 2.56
N GLY A 121 5.84 6.91 3.51
CA GLY A 121 6.14 8.00 4.46
C GLY A 121 5.95 9.41 3.91
N ARG A 122 5.35 9.56 2.73
CA ARG A 122 4.94 10.86 2.16
C ARG A 122 3.88 11.58 2.99
N PHE A 123 3.75 12.88 2.76
CA PHE A 123 2.63 13.71 3.17
C PHE A 123 2.29 14.67 2.02
N ASP A 124 1.18 14.45 1.33
CA ASP A 124 0.81 15.25 0.16
C ASP A 124 -0.32 16.22 0.48
N THR A 125 -0.17 17.51 0.11
CA THR A 125 -1.25 18.49 0.15
C THR A 125 -1.81 18.69 -1.25
N ILE A 126 -3.06 18.30 -1.46
CA ILE A 126 -3.74 18.36 -2.76
C ILE A 126 -4.72 19.55 -2.75
N PHE A 127 -4.54 20.48 -3.70
CA PHE A 127 -5.17 21.81 -3.66
C PHE A 127 -6.56 21.91 -4.28
N ASP A 128 -6.78 21.20 -5.38
CA ASP A 128 -7.94 21.41 -6.26
C ASP A 128 -8.66 20.12 -6.64
N PHE A 129 -8.54 19.09 -5.79
CA PHE A 129 -9.20 17.80 -5.97
C PHE A 129 -10.71 17.98 -6.18
N GLN A 130 -11.21 17.54 -7.33
CA GLN A 130 -12.62 17.63 -7.70
C GLN A 130 -13.27 16.25 -7.61
N VAL A 131 -14.10 16.08 -6.57
CA VAL A 131 -14.88 14.85 -6.35
C VAL A 131 -15.68 14.48 -7.61
N GLY A 132 -15.68 13.18 -7.93
CA GLY A 132 -16.36 12.63 -9.10
C GLY A 132 -15.59 12.81 -10.41
N ARG A 133 -14.58 13.69 -10.46
CA ARG A 133 -13.74 13.91 -11.65
C ARG A 133 -12.32 13.39 -11.45
N ASP A 134 -11.68 13.76 -10.36
CA ASP A 134 -10.31 13.36 -10.04
C ASP A 134 -10.31 12.06 -9.24
N ARG A 135 -9.14 11.43 -9.12
CA ARG A 135 -8.97 10.11 -8.49
C ARG A 135 -7.72 10.07 -7.63
N LEU A 136 -7.82 9.42 -6.48
CA LEU A 136 -6.67 8.99 -5.68
C LEU A 136 -6.23 7.62 -6.18
N LEU A 137 -5.06 7.56 -6.83
CA LEU A 137 -4.46 6.33 -7.33
C LEU A 137 -3.69 5.67 -6.19
N LEU A 138 -4.27 4.62 -5.62
CA LEU A 138 -3.68 3.84 -4.53
C LEU A 138 -2.69 2.83 -5.11
N GLU A 139 -1.44 2.96 -4.70
CA GLU A 139 -0.36 2.09 -5.12
C GLU A 139 0.27 1.38 -3.93
N GLY A 140 0.99 0.29 -4.21
CA GLY A 140 1.71 -0.46 -3.18
C GLY A 140 0.82 -1.29 -2.27
N GLY A 141 -0.25 -1.87 -2.84
CA GLY A 141 -1.19 -2.71 -2.09
C GLY A 141 -2.16 -1.95 -1.22
N LEU A 142 -2.15 -0.61 -1.24
CA LEU A 142 -3.12 0.21 -0.54
C LEU A 142 -4.54 0.02 -1.09
N THR A 143 -5.49 -0.18 -0.18
CA THR A 143 -6.93 -0.23 -0.44
C THR A 143 -7.65 0.83 0.41
N PRO A 144 -8.88 1.24 0.07
CA PRO A 144 -9.66 2.17 0.89
C PRO A 144 -9.95 1.67 2.30
N THR A 145 -10.04 0.34 2.51
CA THR A 145 -10.29 -0.32 3.80
C THR A 145 -9.14 -0.18 4.79
N GLN A 146 -7.94 0.15 4.31
CA GLN A 146 -6.78 0.47 5.14
C GLN A 146 -6.70 1.97 5.49
N MET A 147 -7.68 2.80 5.08
CA MET A 147 -7.60 4.26 5.22
C MET A 147 -8.54 4.79 6.29
N VAL A 148 -7.99 5.69 7.11
CA VAL A 148 -8.73 6.57 8.00
C VAL A 148 -8.90 7.92 7.31
N ILE A 149 -10.15 8.32 7.09
CA ILE A 149 -10.50 9.55 6.38
C ILE A 149 -11.26 10.48 7.33
N ASN A 150 -10.64 11.59 7.71
CA ASN A 150 -11.16 12.50 8.72
C ASN A 150 -11.37 13.92 8.17
N GLN A 151 -12.45 14.56 8.58
CA GLN A 151 -12.68 15.98 8.32
C GLN A 151 -11.88 16.84 9.31
N GLN A 152 -11.09 17.78 8.81
CA GLN A 152 -10.40 18.82 9.58
C GLN A 152 -10.75 20.21 9.08
N GLY A 153 -11.69 20.87 9.76
CA GLY A 153 -12.20 22.17 9.30
C GLY A 153 -12.84 22.03 7.92
N ALA A 154 -12.29 22.71 6.91
CA ALA A 154 -12.74 22.60 5.52
C ALA A 154 -12.01 21.51 4.70
N ASN A 155 -11.00 20.85 5.28
CA ASN A 155 -10.14 19.91 4.58
C ASN A 155 -10.43 18.46 4.98
N THR A 156 -10.00 17.52 4.15
CA THR A 156 -10.01 16.09 4.47
C THR A 156 -8.58 15.60 4.69
N GLU A 157 -8.32 14.91 5.80
CA GLU A 157 -7.08 14.18 6.06
C GLU A 157 -7.26 12.70 5.77
N ILE A 158 -6.26 12.09 5.14
CA ILE A 158 -6.19 10.66 4.85
C ILE A 158 -4.96 10.09 5.52
N ARG A 159 -5.14 9.07 6.36
CA ARG A 159 -4.09 8.34 7.07
C ARG A 159 -4.24 6.84 6.79
N TYR A 160 -3.16 6.08 6.80
CA TYR A 160 -3.20 4.64 6.58
C TYR A 160 -3.08 3.85 7.89
N LEU A 161 -3.63 2.64 7.92
CA LEU A 161 -3.44 1.67 8.98
C LEU A 161 -1.95 1.44 9.24
N GLY A 162 -1.53 1.48 10.49
CA GLY A 162 -0.13 1.33 10.89
C GLY A 162 0.71 2.61 10.75
N GLN A 163 0.13 3.73 10.31
CA GLN A 163 0.83 5.02 10.20
C GLN A 163 0.29 6.05 11.19
N SER A 164 1.21 6.77 11.85
CA SER A 164 0.87 7.79 12.86
C SER A 164 0.51 9.16 12.27
N GLU A 165 1.08 9.50 11.11
CA GLU A 165 0.88 10.79 10.45
C GLU A 165 -0.06 10.62 9.24
N PRO A 166 -0.86 11.64 8.88
CA PRO A 166 -1.60 11.64 7.63
C PRO A 166 -0.65 11.48 6.43
N ALA A 167 -1.07 10.73 5.43
CA ALA A 167 -0.35 10.60 4.17
C ALA A 167 -0.80 11.65 3.14
N ALA A 168 -2.02 12.18 3.26
CA ALA A 168 -2.50 13.24 2.40
C ALA A 168 -3.53 14.16 3.07
N VAL A 169 -3.61 15.40 2.57
CA VAL A 169 -4.63 16.39 2.89
C VAL A 169 -5.26 16.90 1.59
N LEU A 170 -6.58 16.77 1.47
CA LEU A 170 -7.36 17.38 0.40
C LEU A 170 -7.92 18.72 0.88
N LEU A 171 -7.49 19.82 0.28
CA LEU A 171 -7.92 21.15 0.68
C LEU A 171 -9.33 21.47 0.17
N ASN A 172 -10.18 22.00 1.06
CA ASN A 172 -11.57 22.39 0.75
C ASN A 172 -12.43 21.26 0.16
N VAL A 173 -12.12 20.01 0.52
CA VAL A 173 -12.91 18.82 0.19
C VAL A 173 -13.55 18.30 1.46
N GLU A 174 -14.85 18.06 1.41
CA GLU A 174 -15.60 17.43 2.50
C GLU A 174 -15.42 15.90 2.44
N ALA A 175 -14.99 15.28 3.53
CA ALA A 175 -14.70 13.85 3.61
C ALA A 175 -15.90 13.00 3.21
N SER A 176 -17.11 13.45 3.58
CA SER A 176 -18.38 12.80 3.23
C SER A 176 -18.70 12.76 1.72
N GLN A 177 -17.98 13.54 0.92
CA GLN A 177 -18.13 13.54 -0.54
C GLN A 177 -17.24 12.49 -1.21
N LEU A 178 -16.21 11.97 -0.54
CA LEU A 178 -15.39 10.89 -1.07
C LEU A 178 -16.22 9.60 -1.13
N GLN A 179 -16.25 8.99 -2.30
CA GLN A 179 -16.97 7.75 -2.58
C GLN A 179 -16.00 6.68 -3.07
N THR A 180 -16.46 5.43 -3.22
CA THR A 180 -15.64 4.33 -3.76
C THR A 180 -15.00 4.69 -5.10
N ASP A 181 -15.70 5.45 -5.94
CA ASP A 181 -15.18 5.88 -7.23
C ASP A 181 -14.10 6.97 -7.13
N SER A 182 -13.87 7.58 -5.96
CA SER A 182 -12.79 8.53 -5.73
C SER A 182 -11.43 7.85 -5.64
N PHE A 183 -11.41 6.53 -5.44
CA PHE A 183 -10.20 5.72 -5.29
C PHE A 183 -10.02 4.79 -6.48
N LEU A 184 -8.77 4.61 -6.91
CA LEU A 184 -8.37 3.64 -7.91
C LEU A 184 -7.25 2.80 -7.32
N THR A 185 -7.51 1.54 -7.00
CA THR A 185 -6.47 0.61 -6.50
C THR A 185 -5.72 0.00 -7.67
N ARG A 186 -4.39 0.11 -7.65
CA ARG A 186 -3.53 -0.51 -8.65
C ARG A 186 -3.29 -1.97 -8.30
N GLY A 187 -3.57 -2.86 -9.26
CA GLY A 187 -3.32 -4.30 -9.10
C GLY A 187 -1.84 -4.61 -8.88
N LEU A 188 -1.57 -5.77 -8.28
CA LEU A 188 -0.24 -6.25 -7.97
C LEU A 188 0.05 -7.60 -8.66
N LEU A 189 1.33 -7.87 -8.88
CA LEU A 189 1.86 -9.16 -9.30
C LEU A 189 2.96 -9.59 -8.33
N PRO A 190 3.06 -10.89 -8.01
CA PRO A 190 4.13 -11.40 -7.18
C PRO A 190 5.45 -11.44 -7.96
N ASN A 191 6.55 -11.15 -7.27
CA ASN A 191 7.93 -11.41 -7.71
C ASN A 191 8.42 -12.81 -7.30
N PHE A 192 7.60 -13.57 -6.56
CA PHE A 192 7.81 -14.96 -6.19
C PHE A 192 6.88 -15.89 -6.99
N ASP A 193 7.26 -17.16 -7.15
CA ASP A 193 6.49 -18.16 -7.90
C ASP A 193 5.93 -19.30 -7.04
N GLN A 194 6.22 -19.29 -5.74
CA GLN A 194 5.69 -20.24 -4.76
C GLN A 194 5.41 -19.55 -3.42
N LEU A 195 4.34 -19.94 -2.75
CA LEU A 195 4.02 -19.53 -1.38
C LEU A 195 3.98 -20.77 -0.48
N VAL A 196 4.88 -20.84 0.51
CA VAL A 196 4.93 -21.94 1.48
C VAL A 196 4.63 -21.39 2.87
N ILE A 197 3.65 -21.96 3.56
CA ILE A 197 3.14 -21.41 4.83
C ILE A 197 3.26 -22.45 5.93
N PHE A 198 3.83 -22.04 7.06
CA PHE A 198 3.90 -22.78 8.31
C PHE A 198 3.24 -21.97 9.41
N GLY A 199 2.48 -22.62 10.28
CA GLY A 199 1.83 -21.90 11.37
C GLY A 199 0.68 -22.63 12.04
N ASP A 200 -0.23 -21.85 12.59
CA ASP A 200 -1.34 -22.32 13.41
C ASP A 200 -2.73 -22.07 12.77
N SER A 201 -3.76 -21.99 13.60
CA SER A 201 -5.15 -21.81 13.20
C SER A 201 -5.42 -20.53 12.41
N LEU A 202 -4.60 -19.47 12.55
CA LEU A 202 -4.77 -18.24 11.78
C LEU A 202 -4.45 -18.42 10.28
N SER A 203 -3.72 -19.49 9.95
CA SER A 203 -3.32 -19.80 8.57
C SER A 203 -3.80 -21.18 8.10
N ASP A 204 -4.45 -21.97 8.96
CA ASP A 204 -4.89 -23.34 8.65
C ASP A 204 -6.04 -23.33 7.59
N PRO A 205 -5.83 -23.94 6.40
CA PRO A 205 -6.82 -23.98 5.33
C PRO A 205 -7.90 -25.07 5.54
N GLY A 206 -7.89 -25.78 6.67
CA GLY A 206 -8.70 -26.98 6.95
C GLY A 206 -7.87 -28.26 7.14
N ASN A 207 -6.55 -28.16 7.26
CA ASN A 207 -5.63 -29.26 7.52
C ASN A 207 -5.97 -29.99 8.82
N LEU A 208 -6.23 -29.28 9.93
CA LEU A 208 -6.64 -29.93 11.18
C LEU A 208 -7.97 -30.69 11.01
N PHE A 209 -8.93 -30.11 10.28
CA PHE A 209 -10.18 -30.79 9.98
C PHE A 209 -9.94 -32.05 9.15
N GLY A 210 -9.03 -32.01 8.18
CA GLY A 210 -8.62 -33.20 7.42
C GLY A 210 -7.98 -34.30 8.29
N LEU A 211 -7.18 -33.92 9.30
CA LEU A 211 -6.55 -34.86 10.23
C LEU A 211 -7.56 -35.48 11.20
N THR A 212 -8.51 -34.69 11.69
CA THR A 212 -9.44 -35.11 12.76
C THR A 212 -10.76 -35.65 12.21
N ASN A 213 -11.19 -35.21 11.02
CA ASN A 213 -12.52 -35.39 10.43
C ASN A 213 -13.69 -34.75 11.19
N PHE A 214 -13.44 -33.90 12.21
CA PHE A 214 -14.52 -33.27 12.97
C PHE A 214 -14.20 -31.89 13.56
N PHE A 215 -12.94 -31.49 13.67
CA PHE A 215 -12.54 -30.27 14.38
C PHE A 215 -11.70 -29.32 13.50
N PRO A 216 -12.00 -28.01 13.49
CA PRO A 216 -13.16 -27.37 14.12
C PRO A 216 -14.47 -27.80 13.44
N PRO A 217 -15.61 -27.83 14.16
CA PRO A 217 -16.88 -28.29 13.60
C PRO A 217 -17.33 -27.36 12.46
N SER A 218 -17.60 -27.92 11.29
CA SER A 218 -18.05 -27.16 10.12
C SER A 218 -19.45 -27.62 9.68
N PRO A 219 -20.52 -26.81 9.86
CA PRO A 219 -20.62 -25.52 10.58
C PRO A 219 -20.47 -25.63 12.12
N PRO A 220 -20.27 -24.52 12.88
CA PRO A 220 -20.37 -23.11 12.47
C PRO A 220 -19.11 -22.53 11.82
N TYR A 221 -17.98 -23.23 11.84
CA TYR A 221 -16.75 -22.80 11.17
C TYR A 221 -16.82 -23.05 9.66
N PHE A 222 -16.17 -22.20 8.87
CA PHE A 222 -16.21 -22.29 7.41
C PHE A 222 -15.17 -23.28 6.88
N GLU A 223 -15.63 -24.40 6.31
CA GLU A 223 -14.79 -25.41 5.64
C GLU A 223 -13.61 -25.92 6.47
N GLY A 224 -13.79 -26.04 7.80
CA GLY A 224 -12.74 -26.49 8.72
C GLY A 224 -11.68 -25.43 9.06
N LYS A 225 -11.84 -24.20 8.58
CA LYS A 225 -11.00 -23.04 8.93
C LYS A 225 -11.46 -22.42 10.24
N PHE A 226 -10.54 -21.85 11.00
CA PHE A 226 -10.85 -21.19 12.28
C PHE A 226 -11.43 -19.78 12.10
N SER A 227 -12.42 -19.63 11.22
CA SER A 227 -13.13 -18.37 10.97
C SER A 227 -14.55 -18.65 10.46
N ASN A 228 -15.31 -17.59 10.22
CA ASN A 228 -16.64 -17.65 9.57
C ASN A 228 -16.58 -17.58 8.04
N GLY A 229 -15.39 -17.57 7.44
CA GLY A 229 -15.20 -17.49 5.99
C GLY A 229 -13.77 -17.79 5.57
N ALA A 230 -13.38 -17.22 4.42
CA ALA A 230 -12.02 -17.24 3.91
C ALA A 230 -11.04 -16.61 4.90
N ILE A 231 -9.82 -17.15 4.94
CA ILE A 231 -8.70 -16.64 5.74
C ILE A 231 -7.75 -15.81 4.88
N TRP A 232 -6.78 -15.15 5.52
CA TRP A 232 -5.88 -14.21 4.83
C TRP A 232 -5.14 -14.85 3.64
N VAL A 233 -4.82 -16.14 3.74
CA VAL A 233 -4.15 -16.90 2.67
C VAL A 233 -5.02 -16.98 1.42
N ASP A 234 -6.33 -17.22 1.58
CA ASP A 234 -7.27 -17.30 0.45
C ASP A 234 -7.36 -15.94 -0.25
N TYR A 235 -7.51 -14.86 0.52
CA TYR A 235 -7.57 -13.51 -0.01
C TYR A 235 -6.28 -13.09 -0.71
N LEU A 236 -5.12 -13.44 -0.14
CA LEU A 236 -3.81 -13.14 -0.74
C LEU A 236 -3.61 -13.91 -2.05
N ALA A 237 -4.00 -15.18 -2.07
CA ALA A 237 -3.93 -16.01 -3.27
C ALA A 237 -4.83 -15.48 -4.39
N GLU A 238 -6.05 -15.06 -4.05
CA GLU A 238 -6.99 -14.46 -4.99
C GLU A 238 -6.47 -13.11 -5.52
N SER A 239 -6.06 -12.20 -4.63
CA SER A 239 -5.61 -10.86 -5.01
C SER A 239 -4.37 -10.86 -5.88
N LEU A 240 -3.45 -11.78 -5.63
CA LEU A 240 -2.21 -11.96 -6.40
C LEU A 240 -2.34 -12.94 -7.58
N SER A 241 -3.53 -13.52 -7.77
CA SER A 241 -3.79 -14.53 -8.81
C SER A 241 -2.80 -15.71 -8.76
N LEU A 242 -2.46 -16.17 -7.54
CA LEU A 242 -1.58 -17.32 -7.35
C LEU A 242 -2.26 -18.60 -7.82
N ALA A 243 -1.50 -19.44 -8.53
CA ALA A 243 -2.02 -20.73 -8.96
C ALA A 243 -2.15 -21.68 -7.75
N PRO A 244 -3.21 -22.49 -7.63
CA PRO A 244 -3.39 -23.37 -6.48
C PRO A 244 -2.20 -24.31 -6.22
N ASP A 245 -1.50 -24.75 -7.26
CA ASP A 245 -0.31 -25.61 -7.20
C ASP A 245 0.97 -24.86 -6.78
N SER A 246 0.98 -23.53 -6.82
CA SER A 246 2.05 -22.69 -6.28
C SER A 246 1.94 -22.47 -4.76
N ILE A 247 0.86 -22.91 -4.12
CA ILE A 247 0.61 -22.69 -2.69
C ILE A 247 0.74 -24.01 -1.93
N GLN A 248 1.68 -24.06 -0.99
CA GLN A 248 1.82 -25.16 -0.05
C GLN A 248 1.59 -24.65 1.37
N ASN A 249 0.39 -24.89 1.91
CA ASN A 249 0.04 -24.45 3.25
C ASN A 249 0.06 -25.63 4.23
N LEU A 250 1.05 -25.65 5.12
CA LEU A 250 1.27 -26.69 6.14
C LEU A 250 0.73 -26.28 7.51
N ALA A 251 0.15 -25.09 7.65
CA ALA A 251 -0.38 -24.62 8.93
C ALA A 251 -1.48 -25.54 9.46
N ILE A 252 -1.45 -25.80 10.77
CA ILE A 252 -2.38 -26.70 11.45
C ILE A 252 -2.89 -26.01 12.71
N GLY A 253 -4.21 -26.00 12.89
CA GLY A 253 -4.86 -25.45 14.07
C GLY A 253 -4.27 -26.01 15.35
N GLY A 254 -3.99 -25.11 16.31
CA GLY A 254 -3.40 -25.46 17.60
C GLY A 254 -1.89 -25.69 17.61
N ALA A 255 -1.20 -25.68 16.45
CA ALA A 255 0.24 -25.88 16.42
C ALA A 255 0.97 -24.89 17.35
N THR A 256 1.82 -25.42 18.23
CA THR A 256 2.79 -24.61 18.99
C THR A 256 4.03 -24.39 18.12
N THR A 257 4.97 -23.55 18.58
CA THR A 257 6.27 -23.42 17.91
C THR A 257 7.10 -24.70 17.97
N GLY A 258 6.81 -25.60 18.92
CA GLY A 258 7.50 -26.88 19.09
C GLY A 258 6.94 -27.99 18.22
N ARG A 259 6.97 -29.22 18.75
CA ARG A 259 6.36 -30.42 18.13
C ARG A 259 4.94 -30.69 18.65
N ASP A 260 4.61 -30.14 19.81
CA ASP A 260 3.30 -30.38 20.41
C ASP A 260 2.22 -29.51 19.77
N ASN A 261 0.97 -29.93 19.90
CA ASN A 261 -0.19 -29.15 19.50
C ASN A 261 -1.05 -28.81 20.72
N GLY A 262 -1.36 -27.52 20.88
CA GLY A 262 -2.14 -27.00 22.00
C GLY A 262 -3.58 -27.50 22.07
N LEU A 263 -4.09 -28.16 21.02
CA LEU A 263 -5.41 -28.77 21.00
C LEU A 263 -5.42 -30.23 21.43
N ASP A 264 -4.27 -30.90 21.54
CA ASP A 264 -4.19 -32.32 21.91
C ASP A 264 -4.95 -32.64 23.22
N PRO A 265 -4.82 -31.87 24.31
CA PRO A 265 -5.58 -32.13 25.54
C PRO A 265 -7.09 -32.01 25.35
N LEU A 266 -7.54 -30.98 24.63
CA LEU A 266 -8.96 -30.74 24.36
C LEU A 266 -9.55 -31.87 23.51
N LEU A 267 -8.89 -32.25 22.42
CA LEU A 267 -9.40 -33.31 21.55
C LEU A 267 -9.35 -34.67 22.23
N THR A 268 -8.36 -34.90 23.10
CA THR A 268 -8.29 -36.12 23.92
C THR A 268 -9.46 -36.19 24.89
N GLU A 269 -9.80 -35.08 25.54
CA GLU A 269 -10.99 -35.00 26.41
C GLU A 269 -12.29 -35.25 25.63
N LEU A 270 -12.43 -34.63 24.45
CA LEU A 270 -13.65 -34.75 23.63
C LEU A 270 -13.87 -36.14 23.04
N THR A 271 -12.78 -36.85 22.68
CA THR A 271 -12.86 -38.11 21.91
C THR A 271 -12.52 -39.35 22.73
N GLY A 272 -11.81 -39.20 23.85
CA GLY A 272 -11.20 -40.30 24.58
C GLY A 272 -10.02 -40.97 23.87
N ILE A 273 -9.50 -40.37 22.80
CA ILE A 273 -8.34 -40.83 22.02
C ILE A 273 -7.17 -39.90 22.32
N GLU A 274 -5.99 -40.45 22.62
CA GLU A 274 -4.78 -39.64 22.76
C GLU A 274 -4.33 -39.13 21.38
N TRP A 275 -4.27 -37.81 21.23
CA TRP A 275 -3.82 -37.15 20.00
C TRP A 275 -2.35 -36.76 20.09
N GLN A 276 -1.68 -36.77 18.93
CA GLN A 276 -0.32 -36.26 18.71
C GLN A 276 -0.35 -35.47 17.41
N LEU A 277 -1.02 -34.31 17.44
CA LEU A 277 -1.14 -33.48 16.26
C LEU A 277 0.16 -32.69 16.02
N PRO A 278 0.47 -32.33 14.76
CA PRO A 278 1.72 -31.67 14.45
C PRO A 278 1.82 -30.24 15.04
N GLY A 279 2.97 -29.93 15.64
CA GLY A 279 3.43 -28.56 15.88
C GLY A 279 4.23 -27.99 14.70
N LEU A 280 4.77 -26.78 14.83
CA LEU A 280 5.57 -26.11 13.79
C LEU A 280 6.79 -26.94 13.36
N LEU A 281 7.50 -27.57 14.30
CA LEU A 281 8.69 -28.37 13.97
C LEU A 281 8.34 -29.65 13.19
N ASP A 282 7.14 -30.20 13.37
CA ASP A 282 6.69 -31.35 12.59
C ASP A 282 6.22 -30.94 11.18
N GLN A 283 5.65 -29.74 11.05
CA GLN A 283 5.35 -29.14 9.73
C GLN A 283 6.66 -28.93 8.94
N LEU A 284 7.69 -28.40 9.59
CA LEU A 284 9.04 -28.25 9.01
C LEU A 284 9.62 -29.60 8.56
N ASP A 285 9.60 -30.61 9.43
CA ASP A 285 10.12 -31.94 9.10
C ASP A 285 9.36 -32.55 7.91
N SER A 286 8.03 -32.37 7.86
CA SER A 286 7.19 -32.82 6.75
C SER A 286 7.54 -32.13 5.44
N TYR A 287 7.79 -30.81 5.46
CA TYR A 287 8.23 -30.06 4.29
C TYR A 287 9.61 -30.52 3.80
N VAL A 288 10.61 -30.59 4.69
CA VAL A 288 11.98 -31.00 4.34
C VAL A 288 12.02 -32.44 3.83
N ALA A 289 11.26 -33.35 4.45
CA ALA A 289 11.11 -34.71 3.95
C ALA A 289 10.45 -34.73 2.55
N GLY A 290 9.44 -33.89 2.34
CA GLY A 290 8.74 -33.72 1.07
C GLY A 290 9.64 -33.25 -0.09
N LEU A 291 10.71 -32.49 0.20
CA LEU A 291 11.70 -32.11 -0.81
C LEU A 291 12.46 -33.31 -1.38
N GLY A 292 12.54 -34.43 -0.65
CA GLY A 292 13.22 -35.64 -1.12
C GLY A 292 14.71 -35.44 -1.41
N GLY A 293 15.38 -34.58 -0.64
CA GLY A 293 16.79 -34.21 -0.84
C GLY A 293 17.04 -33.15 -1.91
N LYS A 294 16.00 -32.58 -2.52
CA LYS A 294 16.10 -31.37 -3.35
C LYS A 294 16.21 -30.12 -2.48
N SER A 295 16.71 -29.04 -3.07
CA SER A 295 16.61 -27.72 -2.45
C SER A 295 15.18 -27.20 -2.46
N ALA A 296 14.86 -26.38 -1.45
CA ALA A 296 13.72 -25.49 -1.44
C ALA A 296 13.79 -24.53 -2.65
N ASN A 297 12.65 -23.95 -2.99
CA ASN A 297 12.56 -23.02 -4.10
C ASN A 297 13.10 -21.65 -3.67
N ALA A 298 14.22 -21.23 -4.23
CA ALA A 298 14.84 -19.94 -3.93
C ALA A 298 13.96 -18.74 -4.34
N ASN A 299 13.04 -18.91 -5.30
CA ASN A 299 12.07 -17.88 -5.69
C ASN A 299 10.74 -17.98 -4.91
N GLY A 300 10.68 -18.83 -3.89
CA GLY A 300 9.50 -18.99 -3.03
C GLY A 300 9.48 -17.99 -1.88
N LEU A 301 8.28 -17.56 -1.49
CA LEU A 301 8.03 -16.82 -0.26
C LEU A 301 7.62 -17.80 0.85
N TYR A 302 8.38 -17.78 1.94
CA TYR A 302 8.19 -18.68 3.09
C TYR A 302 7.58 -17.92 4.28
N VAL A 303 6.36 -18.27 4.65
CA VAL A 303 5.65 -17.67 5.79
C VAL A 303 5.82 -18.56 7.01
N VAL A 304 6.32 -18.01 8.11
CA VAL A 304 6.42 -18.71 9.39
C VAL A 304 5.69 -17.91 10.46
N TRP A 305 4.53 -18.37 10.89
CA TRP A 305 3.69 -17.66 11.86
C TRP A 305 3.15 -18.59 12.95
N ALA A 306 3.78 -18.57 14.12
CA ALA A 306 3.39 -19.37 15.29
C ALA A 306 3.80 -18.66 16.59
N GLY A 307 3.26 -19.14 17.72
CA GLY A 307 3.63 -18.68 19.07
C GLY A 307 2.44 -18.36 19.97
N ALA A 308 1.26 -18.07 19.41
CA ALA A 308 0.08 -17.79 20.21
C ALA A 308 -0.31 -18.99 21.09
N ASN A 309 -0.27 -20.21 20.53
CA ASN A 309 -0.58 -21.44 21.27
C ASN A 309 0.42 -21.73 22.40
N ASP A 310 1.70 -21.38 22.26
CA ASP A 310 2.69 -21.48 23.34
C ASP A 310 2.28 -20.58 24.52
N LEU A 311 1.89 -19.34 24.24
CA LEU A 311 1.45 -18.38 25.26
C LEU A 311 0.09 -18.75 25.88
N PHE A 312 -0.76 -19.48 25.16
CA PHE A 312 -2.00 -20.02 25.71
C PHE A 312 -1.78 -21.25 26.60
N ASN A 313 -0.63 -21.92 26.47
CA ASN A 313 -0.28 -23.16 27.17
C ASN A 313 0.98 -22.98 28.04
N LEU A 314 1.08 -21.84 28.73
CA LEU A 314 2.21 -21.57 29.62
C LEU A 314 2.32 -22.63 30.73
N PRO A 315 3.55 -23.00 31.11
CA PRO A 315 3.76 -23.80 32.31
C PRO A 315 3.13 -23.15 33.54
N SER A 316 2.57 -23.98 34.43
CA SER A 316 1.97 -23.50 35.68
C SER A 316 2.99 -22.94 36.68
N ASP A 317 4.26 -23.34 36.55
CA ASP A 317 5.36 -22.86 37.38
C ASP A 317 5.97 -21.58 36.77
N PRO A 318 5.84 -20.41 37.44
CA PRO A 318 6.37 -19.16 36.93
C PRO A 318 7.89 -19.13 36.73
N GLU A 319 8.66 -19.96 37.47
CA GLU A 319 10.12 -19.97 37.37
C GLU A 319 10.62 -20.49 36.01
N VAL A 320 9.83 -21.33 35.34
CA VAL A 320 10.21 -21.91 34.04
C VAL A 320 9.71 -21.12 32.83
N ILE A 321 8.75 -20.20 33.01
CA ILE A 321 8.15 -19.41 31.93
C ILE A 321 9.21 -18.66 31.09
N PRO A 322 10.21 -17.98 31.66
CA PRO A 322 11.21 -17.28 30.85
C PRO A 322 11.99 -18.22 29.93
N GLY A 323 12.38 -19.40 30.42
CA GLY A 323 13.07 -20.42 29.62
C GLY A 323 12.17 -21.03 28.55
N PHE A 324 10.88 -21.23 28.87
CA PHE A 324 9.88 -21.71 27.92
C PHE A 324 9.70 -20.71 26.76
N LEU A 325 9.51 -19.43 27.05
CA LEU A 325 9.37 -18.38 26.02
C LEU A 325 10.63 -18.26 25.14
N ALA A 326 11.81 -18.34 25.75
CA ALA A 326 13.06 -18.35 25.00
C ALA A 326 13.12 -19.55 24.03
N ASN A 327 12.71 -20.74 24.47
CA ASN A 327 12.64 -21.91 23.60
C ASN A 327 11.62 -21.72 22.47
N SER A 328 10.44 -21.14 22.75
CA SER A 328 9.44 -20.87 21.71
C SER A 328 9.98 -19.95 20.61
N VAL A 329 10.70 -18.89 20.99
CA VAL A 329 11.40 -18.02 20.03
C VAL A 329 12.46 -18.81 19.26
N GLN A 330 13.28 -19.61 19.94
CA GLN A 330 14.34 -20.41 19.29
C GLN A 330 13.79 -21.44 18.32
N ASN A 331 12.59 -21.99 18.54
CA ASN A 331 11.96 -22.91 17.60
C ASN A 331 11.62 -22.23 16.27
N VAL A 332 11.08 -21.00 16.31
CA VAL A 332 10.80 -20.20 15.10
C VAL A 332 12.10 -19.87 14.37
N VAL A 333 13.11 -19.39 15.10
CA VAL A 333 14.46 -19.10 14.57
C VAL A 333 15.08 -20.33 13.91
N SER A 334 14.98 -21.50 14.57
CA SER A 334 15.50 -22.77 14.05
C SER A 334 14.75 -23.25 12.82
N THR A 335 13.44 -22.98 12.75
CA THR A 335 12.61 -23.29 11.58
C THR A 335 13.10 -22.51 10.36
N ILE A 336 13.25 -21.18 10.51
CA ILE A 336 13.78 -20.31 9.45
C ILE A 336 15.21 -20.73 9.06
N GLY A 337 16.08 -20.97 10.05
CA GLY A 337 17.45 -21.41 9.79
C GLY A 337 17.53 -22.75 9.05
N THR A 338 16.63 -23.69 9.35
CA THR A 338 16.56 -24.99 8.66
C THR A 338 16.06 -24.81 7.23
N LEU A 339 14.99 -24.03 7.01
CA LEU A 339 14.49 -23.69 5.69
C LEU A 339 15.58 -23.03 4.83
N ALA A 340 16.31 -22.07 5.40
CA ALA A 340 17.45 -21.44 4.75
C ALA A 340 18.56 -22.44 4.41
N SER A 341 18.87 -23.36 5.32
CA SER A 341 19.89 -24.41 5.06
C SER A 341 19.53 -25.34 3.90
N VAL A 342 18.24 -25.46 3.57
CA VAL A 342 17.76 -26.24 2.41
C VAL A 342 17.47 -25.37 1.18
N GLY A 343 17.72 -24.05 1.22
CA GLY A 343 17.69 -23.15 0.07
C GLY A 343 16.50 -22.19 -0.02
N ALA A 344 15.78 -21.95 1.08
CA ALA A 344 14.77 -20.90 1.15
C ALA A 344 15.41 -19.56 1.51
N ASP A 345 15.20 -18.51 0.70
CA ASP A 345 15.91 -17.24 0.86
C ASP A 345 15.01 -16.10 1.35
N SER A 346 13.69 -16.17 1.10
CA SER A 346 12.75 -15.07 1.35
C SER A 346 11.68 -15.44 2.36
N PHE A 347 11.58 -14.69 3.45
CA PHE A 347 10.70 -15.01 4.57
C PHE A 347 9.76 -13.87 4.93
N LEU A 348 8.48 -14.19 5.12
CA LEU A 348 7.51 -13.34 5.79
C LEU A 348 7.27 -13.89 7.20
N VAL A 349 7.52 -13.09 8.22
CA VAL A 349 7.38 -13.51 9.62
C VAL A 349 6.47 -12.52 10.34
N PRO A 350 5.16 -12.82 10.43
CA PRO A 350 4.26 -12.01 11.23
C PRO A 350 4.58 -12.16 12.72
N LYS A 351 4.69 -11.03 13.41
CA LYS A 351 4.69 -10.98 14.87
C LYS A 351 3.32 -11.39 15.41
N LEU A 352 3.27 -11.81 16.68
CA LEU A 352 2.00 -12.11 17.33
C LEU A 352 1.13 -10.84 17.40
N PRO A 353 -0.20 -10.95 17.19
CA PRO A 353 -1.10 -9.85 17.51
C PRO A 353 -1.07 -9.57 19.02
N ASN A 354 -1.67 -8.46 19.44
CA ASN A 354 -1.80 -8.17 20.86
C ASN A 354 -2.79 -9.15 21.52
N LEU A 355 -2.26 -10.22 22.12
CA LEU A 355 -3.08 -11.29 22.70
C LEU A 355 -3.91 -10.83 23.90
N GLY A 356 -3.59 -9.68 24.49
CA GLY A 356 -4.40 -9.10 25.56
C GLY A 356 -5.73 -8.52 25.10
N LEU A 357 -5.89 -8.28 23.80
CA LEU A 357 -7.11 -7.74 23.19
C LEU A 357 -8.05 -8.83 22.66
N LEU A 358 -7.68 -10.11 22.82
CA LEU A 358 -8.55 -11.22 22.47
C LEU A 358 -9.74 -11.31 23.42
N PRO A 359 -10.93 -11.72 22.95
CA PRO A 359 -12.08 -11.93 23.82
C PRO A 359 -11.79 -12.86 25.00
N ARG A 360 -11.02 -13.94 24.80
CA ARG A 360 -10.62 -14.85 25.89
C ARG A 360 -9.83 -14.16 27.00
N SER A 361 -8.93 -13.24 26.63
CA SER A 361 -8.04 -12.56 27.57
C SER A 361 -8.81 -11.51 28.36
N LEU A 362 -9.72 -10.80 27.68
CA LEU A 362 -10.66 -9.88 28.30
C LEU A 362 -11.60 -10.60 29.28
N GLN A 363 -12.16 -11.74 28.86
CA GLN A 363 -13.08 -12.53 29.69
C GLN A 363 -12.39 -13.12 30.93
N ALA A 364 -11.14 -13.54 30.80
CA ALA A 364 -10.37 -14.12 31.90
C ALA A 364 -9.69 -13.06 32.80
N ASP A 365 -9.83 -11.76 32.50
CA ASP A 365 -9.19 -10.65 33.22
C ASP A 365 -7.64 -10.77 33.27
N VAL A 366 -7.05 -11.17 32.12
CA VAL A 366 -5.60 -11.37 31.95
C VAL A 366 -5.01 -10.52 30.81
N SER A 367 -5.71 -9.47 30.38
CA SER A 367 -5.33 -8.65 29.23
C SER A 367 -3.96 -8.00 29.37
N GLU A 368 -3.60 -7.49 30.55
CA GLU A 368 -2.29 -6.88 30.78
C GLU A 368 -1.17 -7.90 30.63
N GLN A 369 -1.32 -9.07 31.25
CA GLN A 369 -0.33 -10.15 31.19
C GLN A 369 -0.19 -10.69 29.76
N ALA A 370 -1.29 -10.92 29.06
CA ALA A 370 -1.26 -11.41 27.69
C ALA A 370 -0.68 -10.37 26.71
N SER A 371 -0.95 -9.07 26.90
CA SER A 371 -0.30 -7.99 26.13
C SER A 371 1.19 -7.96 26.38
N PHE A 372 1.61 -8.04 27.65
CA PHE A 372 3.02 -8.04 28.04
C PHE A 372 3.77 -9.24 27.45
N LEU A 373 3.21 -10.44 27.55
CA LEU A 373 3.86 -11.66 27.07
C LEU A 373 3.95 -11.72 25.54
N SER A 374 2.89 -11.31 24.83
CA SER A 374 2.92 -11.24 23.36
C SER A 374 3.92 -10.18 22.87
N HIS A 375 3.99 -9.02 23.53
CA HIS A 375 5.01 -8.02 23.23
C HIS A 375 6.44 -8.54 23.52
N LEU A 376 6.66 -9.19 24.66
CA LEU A 376 7.96 -9.77 25.03
C LEU A 376 8.43 -10.83 24.02
N PHE A 377 7.53 -11.72 23.60
CA PHE A 377 7.80 -12.71 22.56
C PHE A 377 8.20 -12.02 21.25
N ASN A 378 7.42 -11.02 20.83
CA ASN A 378 7.65 -10.28 19.59
C ASN A 378 9.00 -9.55 19.55
N THR A 379 9.36 -8.87 20.64
CA THR A 379 10.66 -8.19 20.75
C THR A 379 11.80 -9.19 20.72
N SER A 380 11.69 -10.28 21.49
CA SER A 380 12.72 -11.34 21.52
C SER A 380 12.89 -12.04 20.16
N LEU A 381 11.80 -12.25 19.44
CA LEU A 381 11.81 -12.82 18.09
C LEU A 381 12.46 -11.86 17.09
N ALA A 382 12.10 -10.57 17.12
CA ALA A 382 12.69 -9.56 16.25
C ALA A 382 14.22 -9.47 16.45
N ASP A 383 14.67 -9.35 17.70
CA ASP A 383 16.11 -9.27 18.02
C ASP A 383 16.89 -10.51 17.52
N ALA A 384 16.29 -11.70 17.69
CA ALA A 384 16.90 -12.94 17.24
C ALA A 384 16.99 -13.02 15.71
N LEU A 385 15.94 -12.58 15.00
CA LEU A 385 15.89 -12.61 13.54
C LEU A 385 16.76 -11.53 12.88
N GLU A 386 16.87 -10.34 13.46
CA GLU A 386 17.82 -9.30 13.03
C GLU A 386 19.27 -9.79 13.11
N THR A 387 19.58 -10.66 14.09
CA THR A 387 20.89 -11.31 14.19
C THR A 387 21.06 -12.44 13.18
N LEU A 388 20.00 -13.22 12.93
CA LEU A 388 20.04 -14.41 12.05
C LEU A 388 20.18 -14.03 10.57
N ALA A 389 19.40 -13.06 10.09
CA ALA A 389 19.27 -12.76 8.66
C ALA A 389 20.61 -12.49 7.95
N PRO A 390 21.47 -11.59 8.47
CA PRO A 390 22.76 -11.29 7.84
C PRO A 390 23.72 -12.49 7.85
N VAL A 391 23.60 -13.39 8.84
CA VAL A 391 24.45 -14.59 8.96
C VAL A 391 24.08 -15.62 7.90
N LEU A 392 22.79 -15.76 7.61
CA LEU A 392 22.28 -16.71 6.62
C LEU A 392 22.13 -16.12 5.22
N ASN A 393 22.29 -14.79 5.06
CA ASN A 393 22.03 -14.06 3.83
C ASN A 393 20.61 -14.32 3.29
N ILE A 394 19.63 -14.21 4.19
CA ILE A 394 18.21 -14.33 3.87
C ILE A 394 17.52 -12.97 3.98
N ASP A 395 16.45 -12.81 3.23
CA ASP A 395 15.59 -11.64 3.27
C ASP A 395 14.42 -11.89 4.22
N LEU A 396 14.14 -10.92 5.10
CA LEU A 396 13.09 -11.01 6.11
C LEU A 396 12.12 -9.82 6.01
N VAL A 397 10.84 -10.14 5.93
CA VAL A 397 9.72 -9.21 6.07
C VAL A 397 9.05 -9.46 7.41
N LEU A 398 9.38 -8.63 8.41
CA LEU A 398 8.75 -8.69 9.73
C LEU A 398 7.49 -7.83 9.75
N VAL A 399 6.33 -8.44 10.06
CA VAL A 399 5.05 -7.72 10.07
C VAL A 399 4.56 -7.50 11.50
N ASP A 400 4.30 -6.24 11.88
CA ASP A 400 3.90 -5.88 13.23
C ASP A 400 2.38 -5.91 13.45
N LEU A 401 1.86 -7.13 13.67
CA LEU A 401 0.44 -7.31 13.99
C LEU A 401 0.07 -6.84 15.40
N PHE A 402 1.04 -6.66 16.30
CA PHE A 402 0.77 -6.16 17.64
C PHE A 402 0.30 -4.71 17.58
N ALA A 403 1.02 -3.88 16.83
CA ALA A 403 0.66 -2.49 16.59
C ALA A 403 -0.69 -2.38 15.87
N VAL A 404 -0.87 -3.12 14.77
CA VAL A 404 -2.10 -3.13 13.97
C VAL A 404 -3.33 -3.52 14.80
N THR A 405 -3.25 -4.61 15.56
CA THR A 405 -4.36 -5.04 16.42
C THR A 405 -4.70 -3.97 17.46
N THR A 406 -3.68 -3.34 18.05
CA THR A 406 -3.86 -2.27 19.03
C THR A 406 -4.55 -1.05 18.42
N GLU A 407 -4.15 -0.65 17.22
CA GLU A 407 -4.74 0.47 16.50
C GLU A 407 -6.21 0.21 16.13
N ILE A 408 -6.51 -0.97 15.54
CA ILE A 408 -7.89 -1.35 15.18
C ILE A 408 -8.79 -1.33 16.41
N THR A 409 -8.34 -1.87 17.54
CA THR A 409 -9.16 -1.88 18.76
C THR A 409 -9.38 -0.49 19.34
N GLN A 410 -8.45 0.45 19.15
CA GLN A 410 -8.60 1.84 19.62
C GLN A 410 -9.54 2.66 18.73
N GLN A 411 -9.57 2.40 17.43
CA GLN A 411 -10.34 3.16 16.43
C GLN A 411 -11.11 2.20 15.48
N PRO A 412 -12.02 1.36 16.00
CA PRO A 412 -12.58 0.25 15.23
C PRO A 412 -13.42 0.69 14.02
N GLN A 413 -14.15 1.80 14.17
CA GLN A 413 -15.03 2.31 13.12
C GLN A 413 -14.25 2.75 11.87
N ASP A 414 -13.01 3.21 12.06
CA ASP A 414 -12.17 3.69 10.98
C ASP A 414 -11.75 2.55 10.03
N PHE A 415 -11.77 1.30 10.52
CA PHE A 415 -11.44 0.09 9.76
C PHE A 415 -12.67 -0.81 9.52
N GLY A 416 -13.87 -0.24 9.63
CA GLY A 416 -15.12 -0.94 9.34
C GLY A 416 -15.56 -1.93 10.42
N PHE A 417 -15.03 -1.82 11.64
CA PHE A 417 -15.44 -2.65 12.77
C PHE A 417 -16.38 -1.89 13.72
N THR A 418 -17.44 -2.58 14.12
CA THR A 418 -18.41 -2.12 15.11
C THR A 418 -18.27 -2.85 16.45
N ASN A 419 -17.66 -4.04 16.46
CA ASN A 419 -17.35 -4.78 17.68
C ASN A 419 -15.93 -5.38 17.60
N VAL A 420 -15.09 -5.06 18.58
CA VAL A 420 -13.69 -5.50 18.68
C VAL A 420 -13.37 -6.24 19.98
N THR A 421 -14.39 -6.59 20.77
CA THR A 421 -14.22 -7.20 22.10
C THR A 421 -14.96 -8.51 22.26
N ASP A 422 -16.19 -8.61 21.73
CA ASP A 422 -17.01 -9.81 21.86
C ASP A 422 -16.90 -10.68 20.60
N PRO A 423 -16.93 -12.01 20.73
CA PRO A 423 -16.97 -12.89 19.58
C PRO A 423 -18.35 -12.87 18.92
N LEU A 424 -18.39 -12.96 17.60
CA LEU A 424 -19.63 -13.09 16.85
C LEU A 424 -20.29 -14.46 17.08
N LEU A 425 -19.50 -15.52 17.18
CA LEU A 425 -19.99 -16.87 17.40
C LEU A 425 -20.73 -16.94 18.74
N GLY A 426 -21.99 -17.36 18.67
CA GLY A 426 -22.90 -17.41 19.82
C GLY A 426 -23.84 -16.20 19.93
N GLN A 427 -23.69 -15.18 19.07
CA GLN A 427 -24.62 -14.05 18.99
C GLN A 427 -25.73 -14.33 17.96
N LEU A 428 -26.98 -14.48 18.42
CA LEU A 428 -28.16 -14.63 17.57
C LEU A 428 -29.02 -13.35 17.59
N PRO A 429 -29.54 -12.87 16.45
CA PRO A 429 -29.49 -13.46 15.10
C PRO A 429 -28.41 -12.84 14.17
N SER A 430 -27.37 -12.18 14.70
CA SER A 430 -26.38 -11.40 13.92
C SER A 430 -25.29 -12.22 13.20
N LEU A 431 -25.56 -13.47 12.81
CA LEU A 431 -24.58 -14.35 12.14
C LEU A 431 -24.21 -13.88 10.71
N ALA A 432 -24.94 -12.91 10.15
CA ALA A 432 -24.56 -12.20 8.94
C ALA A 432 -23.73 -10.97 9.34
N ASP A 433 -22.43 -11.16 9.60
CA ASP A 433 -21.53 -10.13 10.10
C ASP A 433 -21.29 -8.96 9.13
N PRO A 434 -21.52 -7.69 9.53
CA PRO A 434 -21.07 -6.50 8.82
C PRO A 434 -19.99 -5.67 9.59
N GLY A 435 -19.35 -6.19 10.65
CA GLY A 435 -18.31 -5.44 11.38
C GLY A 435 -17.74 -6.02 12.69
N PHE A 436 -17.80 -7.32 12.95
CA PHE A 436 -17.09 -7.92 14.09
C PHE A 436 -15.63 -8.23 13.73
N LEU A 437 -14.71 -7.96 14.67
CA LEU A 437 -13.31 -8.35 14.54
C LEU A 437 -13.11 -9.83 14.85
N TRP A 438 -13.81 -10.33 15.88
CA TRP A 438 -13.60 -11.67 16.41
C TRP A 438 -14.74 -12.62 16.02
N TRP A 439 -14.37 -13.74 15.40
CA TRP A 439 -15.31 -14.82 15.13
C TRP A 439 -15.61 -15.59 16.42
N ASP A 440 -14.58 -16.12 17.07
CA ASP A 440 -14.69 -16.80 18.34
C ASP A 440 -13.81 -16.11 19.40
N GLN A 441 -13.52 -16.80 20.50
CA GLN A 441 -12.78 -16.24 21.62
C GLN A 441 -11.33 -15.82 21.29
N GLN A 442 -10.79 -16.17 20.13
CA GLN A 442 -9.42 -15.84 19.74
C GLN A 442 -9.18 -15.68 18.24
N HIS A 443 -10.04 -16.21 17.38
CA HIS A 443 -9.85 -16.16 15.94
C HIS A 443 -10.65 -15.03 15.30
N PRO A 444 -10.07 -14.31 14.32
CA PRO A 444 -10.74 -13.20 13.68
C PRO A 444 -11.80 -13.66 12.67
N THR A 445 -12.69 -12.73 12.31
CA THR A 445 -13.66 -12.93 11.23
C THR A 445 -13.01 -12.85 9.86
N THR A 446 -13.74 -13.29 8.84
CA THR A 446 -13.31 -13.22 7.44
C THR A 446 -13.06 -11.78 6.98
N GLN A 447 -13.80 -10.80 7.51
CA GLN A 447 -13.56 -9.37 7.27
C GLN A 447 -12.18 -8.95 7.77
N ALA A 448 -11.80 -9.36 8.99
CA ALA A 448 -10.46 -9.07 9.51
C ALA A 448 -9.37 -9.83 8.76
N HIS A 449 -9.64 -11.05 8.30
CA HIS A 449 -8.70 -11.77 7.42
C HIS A 449 -8.50 -11.08 6.06
N SER A 450 -9.53 -10.46 5.49
CA SER A 450 -9.41 -9.64 4.27
C SER A 450 -8.49 -8.45 4.52
N LEU A 451 -8.73 -7.67 5.58
CA LEU A 451 -7.88 -6.54 5.95
C LEU A 451 -6.43 -6.96 6.25
N LEU A 452 -6.25 -8.12 6.90
CA LEU A 452 -4.92 -8.69 7.16
C LEU A 452 -4.19 -9.02 5.86
N SER A 453 -4.87 -9.58 4.86
CA SER A 453 -4.28 -9.84 3.54
C SER A 453 -3.87 -8.55 2.84
N GLU A 454 -4.70 -7.51 2.88
CA GLU A 454 -4.37 -6.19 2.32
C GLU A 454 -3.14 -5.59 3.01
N TYR A 455 -3.08 -5.68 4.34
CA TYR A 455 -1.91 -5.24 5.10
C TYR A 455 -0.64 -6.01 4.73
N PHE A 456 -0.71 -7.34 4.59
CA PHE A 456 0.42 -8.13 4.10
C PHE A 456 0.84 -7.74 2.68
N GLN A 457 -0.09 -7.42 1.78
CA GLN A 457 0.26 -6.94 0.44
C GLN A 457 1.05 -5.63 0.50
N THR A 458 0.66 -4.68 1.36
CA THR A 458 1.44 -3.45 1.55
C THR A 458 2.87 -3.76 2.03
N GLN A 459 3.00 -4.60 3.07
CA GLN A 459 4.32 -4.96 3.61
C GLN A 459 5.20 -5.71 2.59
N LEU A 460 4.61 -6.61 1.80
CA LEU A 460 5.32 -7.34 0.74
C LEU A 460 5.71 -6.44 -0.42
N PHE A 461 4.89 -5.46 -0.78
CA PHE A 461 5.23 -4.48 -1.80
C PHE A 461 6.41 -3.61 -1.36
N ASP A 462 6.37 -3.08 -0.14
CA ASP A 462 7.45 -2.24 0.41
C ASP A 462 8.77 -3.01 0.51
N ALA A 463 8.70 -4.32 0.79
CA ALA A 463 9.84 -5.23 0.78
C ALA A 463 10.27 -5.71 -0.63
N GLY A 464 9.60 -5.28 -1.70
CA GLY A 464 9.96 -5.62 -3.08
C GLY A 464 9.52 -7.00 -3.56
N TYR A 465 8.66 -7.69 -2.81
CA TYR A 465 8.10 -9.00 -3.19
C TYR A 465 6.89 -8.93 -4.10
N LEU A 466 6.27 -7.75 -4.17
CA LEU A 466 5.21 -7.44 -5.12
C LEU A 466 5.65 -6.30 -6.02
N ARG A 467 5.11 -6.28 -7.23
CA ARG A 467 5.21 -5.17 -8.17
C ARG A 467 3.81 -4.81 -8.66
N HIS A 468 3.64 -3.64 -9.25
CA HIS A 468 2.36 -3.34 -9.91
C HIS A 468 2.12 -4.32 -11.05
N SER A 469 0.86 -4.73 -11.25
CA SER A 469 0.47 -5.31 -12.53
C SER A 469 0.70 -4.27 -13.61
N ASP A 470 1.29 -4.67 -14.74
CA ASP A 470 1.66 -3.77 -15.83
C ASP A 470 0.41 -3.18 -16.49
N ASP A 471 -0.15 -2.15 -15.83
CA ASP A 471 -1.10 -1.18 -16.33
C ASP A 471 -0.66 0.19 -15.80
N GLU A 472 0.48 0.65 -16.31
CA GLU A 472 0.40 1.88 -17.09
C GLU A 472 1.21 1.64 -18.36
N LEU A 473 0.51 1.60 -19.49
CA LEU A 473 1.13 1.66 -20.81
C LEU A 473 2.21 2.76 -20.77
N PRO A 474 3.42 2.53 -21.28
CA PRO A 474 4.28 3.65 -21.64
C PRO A 474 3.44 4.64 -22.46
N ILE A 475 3.50 5.93 -22.11
CA ILE A 475 3.03 6.99 -23.01
C ILE A 475 3.56 6.61 -24.40
N PRO A 476 2.72 6.62 -25.47
CA PRO A 476 3.12 6.10 -26.76
C PRO A 476 4.51 6.60 -27.10
N THR A 477 5.46 5.67 -27.20
CA THR A 477 6.68 5.94 -27.93
C THR A 477 6.19 6.21 -29.34
N LEU A 478 6.05 7.48 -29.71
CA LEU A 478 6.16 7.84 -31.11
C LEU A 478 7.53 7.31 -31.49
N ALA A 479 7.51 6.24 -32.27
CA ALA A 479 8.67 5.71 -32.97
C ALA A 479 9.56 6.88 -33.34
N GLU A 480 10.86 6.78 -33.01
CA GLU A 480 11.83 7.66 -33.63
C GLU A 480 11.48 7.76 -35.11
N PRO A 481 11.42 8.96 -35.71
CA PRO A 481 11.36 9.01 -37.16
C PRO A 481 12.64 8.34 -37.63
N VAL A 482 12.51 7.09 -38.08
CA VAL A 482 13.50 6.44 -38.91
C VAL A 482 13.69 7.42 -40.06
N LEU A 483 14.81 8.12 -40.04
CA LEU A 483 15.36 8.86 -41.16
C LEU A 483 15.72 7.84 -42.24
N ALA A 484 14.71 7.27 -42.89
CA ALA A 484 14.84 6.52 -44.12
C ALA A 484 14.30 7.40 -45.25
N GLY A 485 15.21 8.22 -45.79
CA GLY A 485 15.26 8.54 -47.21
C GLY A 485 13.96 8.99 -47.88
N ALA A 486 13.47 10.17 -47.53
CA ALA A 486 12.68 10.97 -48.47
C ALA A 486 13.08 12.43 -48.34
N THR A 487 13.97 12.89 -49.22
CA THR A 487 14.19 14.32 -49.45
C THR A 487 12.86 14.95 -49.87
N PRO A 488 12.27 15.87 -49.11
CA PRO A 488 11.19 16.70 -49.62
C PRO A 488 11.83 17.70 -50.58
N THR A 489 11.47 17.61 -51.86
CA THR A 489 11.73 18.69 -52.81
C THR A 489 10.97 19.94 -52.33
N ILE A 490 11.71 20.91 -51.80
CA ILE A 490 11.22 22.26 -51.52
C ILE A 490 10.88 22.90 -52.87
N PRO A 491 9.62 23.32 -53.13
CA PRO A 491 9.36 24.19 -54.27
C PRO A 491 10.01 25.56 -53.99
N PRO A 492 10.59 26.23 -55.00
CA PRO A 492 11.28 27.51 -54.78
C PRO A 492 10.32 28.55 -54.19
N PRO A 493 10.85 29.53 -53.43
CA PRO A 493 10.04 30.51 -52.73
C PRO A 493 9.21 31.31 -53.74
N ALA A 494 7.92 31.46 -53.46
CA ALA A 494 7.12 32.51 -54.10
C ALA A 494 7.68 33.87 -53.65
N ASP A 495 7.79 34.79 -54.60
CA ASP A 495 8.33 36.15 -54.42
C ASP A 495 7.75 36.89 -53.19
N PRO A 496 8.53 37.79 -52.57
CA PRO A 496 8.11 38.53 -51.39
C PRO A 496 6.88 39.40 -51.68
N LEU A 497 5.90 39.32 -50.78
CA LEU A 497 4.72 40.19 -50.76
C LEU A 497 5.13 41.67 -50.82
N ASP A 498 4.70 42.33 -51.90
CA ASP A 498 4.80 43.77 -52.11
C ASP A 498 3.89 44.51 -51.10
N LEU A 499 4.50 45.25 -50.18
CA LEU A 499 3.83 46.03 -49.13
C LEU A 499 3.23 47.36 -49.64
N ALA A 500 2.96 47.49 -50.95
CA ALA A 500 2.43 48.72 -51.55
C ALA A 500 0.96 48.68 -52.03
N SER A 501 0.20 47.59 -51.84
CA SER A 501 -1.14 47.46 -52.44
C SER A 501 -2.29 47.11 -51.49
N VAL A 502 -2.36 47.72 -50.29
CA VAL A 502 -3.60 47.75 -49.49
C VAL A 502 -3.90 49.19 -49.08
N ALA A 503 -4.20 50.01 -50.09
CA ALA A 503 -4.81 51.33 -49.93
C ALA A 503 -5.93 51.47 -50.96
N ALA A 504 -7.13 51.00 -50.59
CA ALA A 504 -8.44 51.51 -51.03
C ALA A 504 -9.52 50.46 -50.74
N LEU A 505 -10.59 50.91 -50.06
CA LEU A 505 -11.96 50.41 -49.97
C LEU A 505 -12.40 50.44 -48.49
N ASP A 506 -13.51 51.01 -48.07
CA ASP A 506 -14.46 51.99 -48.61
C ASP A 506 -15.27 52.40 -47.37
N THR A 507 -15.42 53.69 -47.16
CA THR A 507 -16.19 54.28 -46.06
C THR A 507 -17.66 54.40 -46.46
N SER A 508 -18.47 53.37 -46.17
CA SER A 508 -19.93 53.52 -46.14
C SER A 508 -20.61 52.47 -45.24
N SER A 509 -20.80 52.84 -43.96
CA SER A 509 -21.95 52.66 -43.03
C SER A 509 -22.96 51.49 -43.16
N PRO A 510 -23.79 51.21 -42.12
CA PRO A 510 -23.60 51.30 -40.66
C PRO A 510 -24.10 50.04 -39.90
N LEU A 511 -23.74 49.88 -38.62
CA LEU A 511 -24.69 49.67 -37.48
C LEU A 511 -23.95 49.22 -36.20
N TYR A 512 -24.25 49.95 -35.12
CA TYR A 512 -23.99 49.71 -33.70
C TYR A 512 -22.55 49.81 -33.16
N SER A 513 -22.20 51.08 -32.92
CA SER A 513 -21.28 51.54 -31.89
C SER A 513 -21.74 51.16 -30.47
N ALA A 514 -20.84 50.58 -29.67
CA ALA A 514 -20.83 50.72 -28.23
C ALA A 514 -19.46 51.27 -27.82
N SER A 515 -19.46 52.53 -27.41
CA SER A 515 -18.31 53.32 -26.97
C SER A 515 -17.79 52.88 -25.61
N LEU A 516 -16.50 52.61 -25.50
CA LEU A 516 -15.75 52.62 -24.24
C LEU A 516 -15.47 54.08 -23.86
N SER A 517 -16.16 54.58 -22.85
CA SER A 517 -15.83 55.85 -22.19
C SER A 517 -14.73 55.62 -21.17
N THR A 518 -13.55 56.18 -21.42
CA THR A 518 -12.56 56.49 -20.38
C THR A 518 -12.99 57.77 -19.66
N SER A 519 -13.38 57.65 -18.40
CA SER A 519 -13.46 58.78 -17.47
C SER A 519 -12.51 58.51 -16.31
N GLY A 520 -11.43 59.28 -16.25
CA GLY A 520 -10.80 59.57 -14.97
C GLY A 520 -11.65 60.56 -14.17
N ILE A 521 -11.42 60.61 -12.86
CA ILE A 521 -11.07 61.79 -12.06
C ILE A 521 -11.27 61.47 -10.56
N ALA A 522 -10.33 62.01 -9.79
CA ALA A 522 -10.29 62.27 -8.34
C ALA A 522 -9.81 61.13 -7.43
#